data_AF-A0A2E9U5U6-F1
#
_entry.id   AF-A0A2E9U5U6-F1
#
_cell.length_a   1.000
_cell.length_b   1.000
_cell.length_c   1.000
_cell.angle_alpha   90.00
_cell.angle_beta   90.00
_cell.angle_gamma   90.00
#
_symmetry.space_group_name_H-M   'P 1'
#
loop_
_entity.id
_entity.type
_entity.pdbx_description
1 polymer ?
#
loop_
_entity_poly.entity_id
_entity_poly.type
_entity_poly.pdbx_seq_one_letter_code
_entity_poly.pdbx_strand_id
1 'polypeptide(L)' 'MGSIGFTELLFIFLIVVVLFGASRIPEIGRGLGSGIQNFKAAMKGGAKENKGTSSESDTTTAH' A
#
# COMPACT_ATOMS: atom_id res chain seq x y z
N MET A 1 12.12 28.85 13.82
CA MET A 1 10.67 28.72 13.53
C MET A 1 10.37 27.23 13.45
N GLY A 2 9.65 26.69 14.43
CA GLY A 2 9.57 25.26 14.73
C GLY A 2 9.09 24.43 13.55
N SER A 3 9.94 23.51 13.10
CA SER A 3 9.51 22.41 12.24
C SER A 3 8.55 21.54 13.03
N ILE A 4 7.31 21.37 12.55
CA ILE A 4 6.41 20.33 13.03
C ILE A 4 7.19 19.02 12.97
N GLY A 5 7.63 18.57 14.13
CA GLY A 5 8.46 17.39 14.26
C GLY A 5 7.63 16.13 14.20
N PHE A 6 8.30 15.00 14.03
CA PHE A 6 7.68 13.69 14.10
C PHE A 6 6.88 13.50 15.42
N THR A 7 7.38 14.08 16.52
CA THR A 7 6.72 14.06 17.84
C THR A 7 5.35 14.73 17.85
N GLU A 8 5.22 15.94 17.27
CA GLU A 8 3.93 16.65 17.18
C GLU A 8 2.91 15.83 16.36
N LEU A 9 3.36 15.29 15.22
CA LEU A 9 2.51 14.47 14.36
C LEU A 9 2.03 13.21 15.09
N LEU A 10 2.90 12.59 15.90
CA LEU A 10 2.54 11.43 16.72
C LEU A 10 1.49 11.77 17.78
N PHE A 11 1.61 12.93 18.45
CA PHE A 11 0.60 13.39 19.41
C PHE A 11 -0.77 13.64 18.75
N ILE A 12 -0.80 14.29 17.59
CA ILE A 12 -2.03 14.52 16.84
C ILE A 12 -2.63 13.18 16.40
N PHE A 13 -1.80 12.27 15.86
CA PHE A 13 -2.23 10.95 15.43
C PHE A 13 -2.80 10.13 16.59
N LEU A 14 -2.20 10.21 17.78
CA LEU A 14 -2.70 9.55 18.98
C LEU A 14 -4.11 10.02 19.35
N ILE A 15 -4.36 11.33 19.32
CA ILE A 15 -5.70 11.89 19.59
C ILE A 15 -6.71 11.39 18.55
N VAL A 16 -6.37 11.41 17.27
CA VAL A 16 -7.21 10.89 16.19
C VAL A 16 -7.52 9.40 16.40
N VAL A 17 -6.53 8.60 16.77
CA VAL A 17 -6.72 7.17 17.07
C VAL A 17 -7.64 6.95 18.27
N VAL A 18 -7.59 7.79 19.30
CA VAL A 18 -8.51 7.68 20.45
C VAL A 18 -9.94 8.03 20.05
N LEU A 19 -10.15 9.07 19.22
CA LEU A 19 -11.48 9.51 18.79
C LEU A 19 -12.12 8.54 17.79
N PHE A 20 -11.37 8.09 16.79
CA PHE A 20 -11.87 7.25 15.71
C PHE A 20 -11.66 5.75 15.97
N GLY A 21 -10.79 5.39 16.90
CA GLY A 21 -10.35 4.02 17.16
C GLY A 21 -9.21 3.58 16.22
N ALA A 22 -8.29 2.76 16.76
CA ALA A 22 -7.15 2.23 16.01
C ALA A 22 -7.54 1.38 14.79
N SER A 23 -8.77 0.85 14.76
CA SER A 23 -9.27 0.03 13.66
C SER A 23 -9.68 0.83 12.41
N ARG A 24 -10.03 2.12 12.55
CA ARG A 24 -10.50 2.94 11.41
C ARG A 24 -9.38 3.34 10.47
N ILE A 25 -8.18 3.58 10.99
CA ILE A 25 -7.02 3.95 10.18
C ILE A 25 -6.59 2.87 9.18
N PRO A 26 -6.41 1.59 9.56
CA PRO A 26 -6.08 0.53 8.61
C PRO A 26 -7.22 0.22 7.63
N GLU A 27 -8.48 0.41 8.03
CA GLU A 27 -9.64 0.26 7.15
C GLU A 27 -9.62 1.29 6.00
N ILE A 28 -9.41 2.58 6.34
CA ILE A 28 -9.26 3.65 5.35
C ILE A 28 -7.97 3.47 4.53
N GLY A 29 -6.86 3.12 5.19
CA GLY A 29 -5.57 2.91 4.54
C GLY A 29 -5.58 1.77 3.52
N ARG A 30 -6.32 0.68 3.78
CA ARG A 30 -6.52 -0.41 2.81
C ARG A 30 -7.27 0.08 1.56
N GLY A 31 -8.38 0.81 1.74
CA GLY A 31 -9.14 1.37 0.62
C GLY A 31 -8.34 2.37 -0.21
N LEU A 32 -7.67 3.32 0.44
CA LEU A 32 -6.79 4.29 -0.21
C LEU A 32 -5.60 3.62 -0.89
N GLY A 33 -4.97 2.64 -0.23
CA GLY A 33 -3.83 1.90 -0.76
C GLY A 33 -4.16 1.15 -2.03
N SER A 34 -5.27 0.40 -2.06
CA SER A 34 -5.76 -0.26 -3.26
C SER A 34 -6.13 0.74 -4.37
N GLY A 35 -6.76 1.87 -4.03
CA GLY A 35 -7.07 2.93 -4.99
C GLY A 35 -5.82 3.54 -5.63
N ILE A 36 -4.82 3.91 -4.81
CA ILE A 36 -3.53 4.44 -5.28
C ILE A 36 -2.77 3.39 -6.08
N GLN A 37 -2.79 2.11 -5.67
CA GLN A 37 -2.13 1.03 -6.39
C GLN A 37 -2.74 0.82 -7.79
N ASN A 38 -4.08 0.80 -7.89
CA ASN A 38 -4.78 0.71 -9.16
C ASN A 38 -4.56 1.95 -10.03
N PHE A 39 -4.58 3.15 -9.44
CA PHE A 39 -4.27 4.39 -10.14
C PHE A 39 -2.84 4.39 -10.70
N LYS A 40 -1.87 4.00 -9.87
CA LYS A 40 -0.46 3.86 -10.29
C LYS A 40 -0.28 2.77 -11.34
N ALA A 41 -1.02 1.67 -11.25
CA ALA A 41 -1.02 0.61 -12.25
C ALA A 41 -1.60 1.09 -13.58
N ALA A 42 -2.69 1.86 -13.58
CA ALA A 42 -3.27 2.45 -14.80
C ALA A 42 -2.34 3.49 -15.44
N MET A 43 -1.75 4.37 -14.63
CA MET A 43 -0.75 5.34 -15.12
C MET A 43 0.51 4.67 -15.67
N LYS A 44 0.92 3.53 -15.08
CA LYS A 44 2.10 2.76 -15.52
C LYS A 44 1.78 1.76 -16.64
N GLY A 45 0.53 1.32 -16.74
CA GLY A 45 0.02 0.37 -17.75
C GLY A 45 -0.01 0.99 -19.15
N GLY A 46 -0.11 2.32 -19.26
CA GLY A 46 0.20 3.03 -20.51
C GLY A 46 1.68 2.98 -20.91
N ALA A 47 2.58 2.47 -20.06
CA ALA A 47 4.03 2.42 -20.29
C ALA A 47 4.65 1.02 -20.20
N LYS A 48 3.92 -0.03 -19.77
CA LYS A 48 4.40 -1.43 -19.78
C LYS A 48 3.25 -2.42 -19.88
N GLU A 49 2.90 -2.78 -21.11
CA GLU A 49 2.54 -4.17 -21.41
C GLU A 49 3.83 -5.01 -21.30
N ASN A 50 3.68 -6.26 -20.85
CA ASN A 50 4.71 -7.30 -20.74
C ASN A 50 5.56 -7.32 -19.44
N LYS A 51 5.07 -8.07 -18.45
CA LYS A 51 5.91 -9.04 -17.73
C LYS A 51 5.09 -10.23 -17.26
N GLY A 52 5.22 -11.31 -18.02
CA GLY A 52 5.57 -12.62 -17.46
C GLY A 52 4.43 -13.40 -16.83
N THR A 53 3.71 -14.13 -17.67
CA THR A 53 3.28 -15.50 -17.37
C THR A 53 4.43 -16.25 -16.71
N SER A 54 4.33 -16.50 -15.41
CA SER A 54 5.08 -17.56 -14.75
C SER A 54 4.50 -18.89 -15.23
N SER A 55 5.08 -19.39 -16.33
CA SER A 55 4.92 -20.77 -16.77
C SER A 55 5.65 -21.67 -15.77
N GLU A 56 4.88 -22.57 -15.17
CA GLU A 56 5.24 -23.95 -14.82
C GLU A 56 6.73 -24.29 -14.98
N SER A 57 7.43 -24.39 -13.84
CA SER A 57 8.69 -25.13 -13.72
C SER A 57 8.41 -26.38 -12.91
N ASP A 58 7.72 -27.34 -13.52
CA ASP A 58 7.64 -28.70 -12.98
C ASP A 58 8.97 -29.41 -13.21
N THR A 59 9.76 -29.44 -12.15
CA THR A 59 10.81 -30.42 -11.93
C THR A 59 10.19 -31.80 -11.75
N THR A 60 10.75 -32.81 -12.43
CA THR A 60 10.65 -34.27 -12.21
C THR A 60 9.99 -35.02 -13.37
N THR A 61 10.83 -35.60 -14.24
CA THR A 61 10.77 -37.04 -14.59
C THR A 61 12.10 -37.39 -15.25
N ALA A 62 13.01 -37.91 -14.43
CA ALA A 62 14.07 -38.79 -14.88
C ALA A 62 13.53 -40.21 -14.76
N HIS A 63 13.22 -40.86 -15.89
CA HIS A 63 13.42 -42.29 -16.10
C HIS A 63 13.26 -42.63 -17.59
#